data_AF-A0A926XRG8-F1
#
_entry.id   AF-A0A926XRG8-F1
#
_cell.length_a   1.000
_cell.length_b   1.000
_cell.length_c   1.000
_cell.angle_alpha   90.00
_cell.angle_beta   90.00
_cell.angle_gamma   90.00
#
_symmetry.space_group_name_H-M   'P 1'
#
loop_
_entity.id
_entity.type
_entity.pdbx_description
1 polymer ?
#
loop_
_entity_poly.entity_id
_entity_poly.type
_entity_poly.pdbx_seq_one_letter_code
_entity_poly.pdbx_strand_id
1 'polypeptide(L)'
;MTPETTIQSLKDLFPAAVVRNSSPNAWQVEQDSLRLLAVFSEDNAWLHLLVPIAPLSEAKPYLAQILEANFETTQAVRYALSEEVIWGVFQYRVENLDREDFEGAIAQLISLHKSGLSPFFQQSIQGQLRQIVYAAKLQGQTLEATLQNIERFYAEGVMGDMQQPAAEREQFIAAWRAQLQRFWEEE
;
A
#
# COMPACT_ATOMS: atom_id res chain seq x y z
N MET A 1 -27.02 -5.21 -5.27
CA MET A 1 -26.67 -4.97 -6.70
C MET A 1 -26.92 -6.23 -7.55
N THR A 2 -26.89 -6.17 -8.88
CA THR A 2 -26.82 -7.33 -9.81
C THR A 2 -25.56 -7.23 -10.69
N PRO A 3 -25.08 -8.32 -11.32
CA PRO A 3 -23.94 -8.26 -12.25
C PRO A 3 -24.08 -7.16 -13.31
N GLU A 4 -25.26 -7.00 -13.91
CA GLU A 4 -25.53 -5.97 -14.93
C GLU A 4 -25.36 -4.56 -14.36
N THR A 5 -25.95 -4.30 -13.18
CA THR A 5 -25.83 -2.99 -12.53
C THR A 5 -24.41 -2.69 -12.08
N THR A 6 -23.67 -3.70 -11.62
CA THR A 6 -22.26 -3.58 -11.24
C THR A 6 -21.40 -3.22 -12.45
N ILE A 7 -21.61 -3.89 -13.60
CA ILE A 7 -20.89 -3.58 -14.84
C ILE A 7 -21.20 -2.16 -15.30
N GLN A 8 -22.47 -1.74 -15.21
CA GLN A 8 -22.84 -0.37 -15.57
C GLN A 8 -22.16 0.64 -14.65
N SER A 9 -22.18 0.42 -13.33
CA SER A 9 -21.46 1.26 -12.38
C SER A 9 -19.96 1.31 -12.67
N LEU A 10 -19.31 0.19 -13.04
CA LEU A 10 -17.90 0.19 -13.43
C LEU A 10 -17.65 1.04 -14.69
N LYS A 11 -18.53 0.98 -15.70
CA LYS A 11 -18.40 1.82 -16.90
C LYS A 11 -18.61 3.30 -16.60
N ASP A 12 -19.54 3.62 -15.69
CA ASP A 12 -19.80 5.00 -15.26
C ASP A 12 -18.59 5.58 -14.49
N LEU A 13 -17.98 4.79 -13.61
CA LEU A 13 -16.82 5.18 -12.81
C LEU A 13 -15.54 5.29 -13.64
N PHE A 14 -15.41 4.47 -14.68
CA PHE A 14 -14.22 4.38 -15.51
C PHE A 14 -14.56 4.60 -17.00
N PRO A 15 -15.00 5.81 -17.39
CA PRO A 15 -15.50 6.08 -18.73
C PRO A 15 -14.42 5.96 -19.82
N ALA A 16 -13.14 6.11 -19.45
CA ALA A 16 -11.99 5.99 -20.34
C ALA A 16 -11.30 4.62 -20.26
N ALA A 17 -11.75 3.73 -19.37
CA ALA A 17 -11.12 2.44 -19.16
C ALA A 17 -11.63 1.36 -20.12
N VAL A 18 -10.79 0.36 -20.36
CA VAL A 18 -11.21 -0.84 -21.07
C VAL A 18 -11.81 -1.80 -20.04
N VAL A 19 -13.14 -1.95 -20.07
CA VAL A 19 -13.86 -2.95 -19.28
C VAL A 19 -13.97 -4.24 -20.10
N ARG A 20 -13.12 -5.22 -19.81
CA ARG A 20 -13.11 -6.54 -20.46
C ARG A 20 -13.89 -7.54 -19.63
N ASN A 21 -14.67 -8.40 -20.30
CA ASN A 21 -15.18 -9.61 -19.67
C ASN A 21 -14.09 -10.69 -19.83
N SER A 22 -13.44 -11.05 -18.71
CA SER A 22 -12.35 -12.03 -18.68
C SER A 22 -12.90 -13.46 -18.53
N SER A 23 -14.07 -13.61 -17.96
CA SER A 23 -14.82 -14.86 -17.86
C SER A 23 -16.31 -14.57 -17.60
N PRO A 24 -17.23 -15.55 -17.69
CA PRO A 24 -18.67 -15.33 -17.48
C PRO A 24 -19.01 -14.56 -16.19
N ASN A 25 -18.23 -14.76 -15.12
CA ASN A 25 -18.44 -14.13 -13.82
C ASN A 25 -17.32 -13.14 -13.44
N ALA A 26 -16.43 -12.78 -14.38
CA ALA A 26 -15.30 -11.90 -14.07
C ALA A 26 -15.14 -10.78 -15.10
N TRP A 27 -15.00 -9.57 -14.58
CA TRP A 27 -14.72 -8.36 -15.32
C TRP A 27 -13.40 -7.77 -14.88
N GLN A 28 -12.67 -7.21 -15.84
CA GLN A 28 -11.41 -6.54 -15.62
C GLN A 28 -11.50 -5.12 -16.16
N VAL A 29 -11.18 -4.16 -15.30
CA VAL A 29 -11.06 -2.75 -15.65
C VAL A 29 -9.57 -2.43 -15.75
N GLU A 30 -9.16 -1.94 -16.93
CA GLU A 30 -7.80 -1.48 -17.18
C GLU A 30 -7.80 0.01 -17.49
N GLN A 31 -7.12 0.80 -16.64
CA GLN A 31 -6.90 2.22 -16.86
C GLN A 31 -5.52 2.63 -16.31
N ASP A 32 -4.66 3.19 -17.15
CA ASP A 32 -3.30 3.58 -16.77
C ASP A 32 -2.53 2.41 -16.13
N SER A 33 -2.10 2.54 -14.87
CA SER A 33 -1.46 1.46 -14.09
C SER A 33 -2.45 0.60 -13.28
N LEU A 34 -3.73 0.98 -13.24
CA LEU A 34 -4.75 0.30 -12.46
C LEU A 34 -5.29 -0.91 -13.22
N ARG A 35 -5.27 -2.06 -12.54
CA ARG A 35 -5.95 -3.29 -12.97
C ARG A 35 -6.89 -3.74 -11.85
N LEU A 36 -8.17 -3.41 -11.98
CA LEU A 36 -9.23 -3.83 -11.05
C LEU A 36 -9.94 -5.07 -11.61
N LEU A 37 -10.06 -6.11 -10.80
CA LEU A 37 -10.84 -7.31 -11.12
C LEU A 37 -12.12 -7.29 -10.29
N ALA A 38 -13.25 -7.52 -10.93
CA ALA A 38 -14.54 -7.75 -10.29
C ALA A 38 -14.98 -9.17 -10.61
N VAL A 39 -15.05 -10.03 -9.59
CA VAL A 39 -15.35 -11.46 -9.73
C VAL A 39 -16.57 -11.79 -8.89
N PHE A 40 -17.58 -12.38 -9.51
CA PHE A 40 -18.74 -12.92 -8.82
C PHE A 40 -18.52 -14.41 -8.51
N SER A 41 -19.05 -14.86 -7.37
CA SER A 41 -19.14 -16.29 -7.07
C SER A 41 -20.02 -17.02 -8.10
N GLU A 42 -19.90 -18.34 -8.19
CA GLU A 42 -20.67 -19.15 -9.15
C GLU A 42 -22.18 -18.98 -8.99
N ASP A 43 -22.65 -18.78 -7.76
CA ASP A 43 -24.05 -18.53 -7.41
C ASP A 43 -24.44 -17.05 -7.48
N ASN A 44 -23.53 -16.16 -7.88
CA ASN A 44 -23.66 -14.70 -7.91
C ASN A 44 -24.03 -14.06 -6.55
N ALA A 45 -23.91 -14.78 -5.43
CA ALA A 45 -24.24 -14.27 -4.11
C ALA A 45 -23.16 -13.34 -3.54
N TRP A 46 -21.92 -13.49 -4.00
CA TRP A 46 -20.76 -12.73 -3.54
C TRP A 46 -20.09 -11.98 -4.69
N LEU A 47 -19.60 -10.80 -4.37
CA LEU A 47 -18.72 -10.01 -5.22
C LEU A 47 -17.37 -9.86 -4.54
N HIS A 48 -16.30 -10.16 -5.28
CA HIS A 48 -14.93 -9.88 -4.94
C HIS A 48 -14.39 -8.79 -5.87
N LEU A 49 -13.93 -7.68 -5.29
CA LEU A 49 -13.13 -6.69 -6.00
C LEU A 49 -11.67 -6.84 -5.59
N LEU A 50 -10.77 -6.91 -6.56
CA LEU A 50 -9.36 -7.18 -6.35
C LEU A 50 -8.50 -6.19 -7.12
N VAL A 51 -7.48 -5.64 -6.46
CA VAL A 51 -6.40 -4.88 -7.12
C VAL A 51 -5.04 -5.42 -6.67
N PRO A 52 -4.09 -5.65 -7.58
CA PRO A 52 -2.74 -6.02 -7.18
C PRO A 52 -2.05 -4.80 -6.54
N ILE A 53 -1.35 -5.02 -5.43
CA ILE A 53 -0.62 -3.98 -4.70
C ILE A 53 0.88 -4.09 -4.96
N ALA A 54 1.47 -5.23 -4.62
CA ALA A 54 2.91 -5.47 -4.78
C ALA A 54 3.23 -6.98 -4.74
N PRO A 55 4.36 -7.42 -5.33
CA PRO A 55 4.89 -8.76 -5.13
C PRO A 55 5.18 -9.04 -3.65
N LEU A 56 4.96 -10.29 -3.20
CA LEU A 56 5.28 -10.72 -1.84
C LEU A 56 6.76 -10.51 -1.51
N SER A 57 7.66 -10.67 -2.49
CA SER A 57 9.09 -10.42 -2.31
C SER A 57 9.41 -9.02 -1.77
N GLU A 58 8.67 -8.01 -2.23
CA GLU A 58 8.84 -6.62 -1.79
C GLU A 58 8.08 -6.33 -0.50
N ALA A 59 6.93 -6.98 -0.29
CA ALA A 59 6.08 -6.77 0.87
C ALA A 59 6.51 -7.56 2.12
N LYS A 60 7.37 -8.58 1.97
CA LYS A 60 7.84 -9.46 3.06
C LYS A 60 8.29 -8.72 4.33
N PRO A 61 9.10 -7.65 4.25
CA PRO A 61 9.54 -6.92 5.45
C PRO A 61 8.39 -6.24 6.21
N TYR A 62 7.26 -6.03 5.54
CA TYR A 62 6.14 -5.20 6.01
C TYR A 62 4.89 -6.01 6.37
N LEU A 63 4.96 -7.35 6.38
CA LEU A 63 3.77 -8.19 6.54
C LEU A 63 3.04 -7.94 7.86
N ALA A 64 3.76 -7.70 8.95
CA ALA A 64 3.15 -7.38 10.23
C ALA A 64 2.36 -6.07 10.16
N GLN A 65 2.96 -5.02 9.61
CA GLN A 65 2.34 -3.70 9.47
C GLN A 65 1.15 -3.74 8.49
N ILE A 66 1.23 -4.56 7.44
CA ILE A 66 0.12 -4.80 6.51
C ILE A 66 -1.06 -5.45 7.24
N LEU A 67 -0.80 -6.43 8.11
CA LEU A 67 -1.85 -7.08 8.91
C LEU A 67 -2.42 -6.15 10.00
N GLU A 68 -1.59 -5.28 10.60
CA GLU A 68 -2.05 -4.24 11.51
C GLU A 68 -2.94 -3.22 10.80
N ALA A 69 -2.58 -2.80 9.58
CA ALA A 69 -3.41 -1.90 8.79
C ALA A 69 -4.79 -2.48 8.49
N ASN A 70 -4.89 -3.80 8.26
CA ASN A 70 -6.18 -4.48 8.12
C ASN A 70 -7.09 -4.36 9.34
N PHE A 71 -6.49 -4.18 10.53
CA PHE A 71 -7.22 -4.00 11.77
C PHE A 71 -7.61 -2.53 12.00
N GLU A 72 -6.71 -1.61 11.68
CA GLU A 72 -6.86 -0.20 12.07
C GLU A 72 -7.43 0.73 10.98
N THR A 73 -6.99 0.57 9.72
CA THR A 73 -7.10 1.66 8.73
C THR A 73 -7.82 1.29 7.44
N THR A 74 -7.86 0.03 7.05
CA THR A 74 -8.39 -0.37 5.72
C THR A 74 -9.92 -0.41 5.62
N GLN A 75 -10.65 -0.17 6.72
CA GLN A 75 -12.11 -0.12 6.77
C GLN A 75 -12.79 -1.36 6.13
N ALA A 76 -13.46 -1.17 4.99
CA ALA A 76 -14.21 -2.21 4.29
C ALA A 76 -13.33 -3.07 3.37
N VAL A 77 -12.17 -2.55 2.97
CA VAL A 77 -11.18 -3.27 2.15
C VAL A 77 -10.13 -3.91 3.06
N ARG A 78 -9.42 -4.92 2.55
CA ARG A 78 -8.33 -5.59 3.28
C ARG A 78 -7.20 -5.99 2.33
N TYR A 79 -5.99 -6.00 2.84
CA TYR A 79 -4.86 -6.68 2.22
C TYR A 79 -5.01 -8.20 2.38
N ALA A 80 -4.75 -8.95 1.31
CA ALA A 80 -4.69 -10.40 1.29
C ALA A 80 -3.46 -10.87 0.50
N LEU A 81 -2.99 -12.08 0.78
CA LEU A 81 -1.90 -12.72 0.04
C LEU A 81 -2.45 -13.86 -0.81
N SER A 82 -2.18 -13.84 -2.10
CA SER A 82 -2.47 -14.95 -3.01
C SER A 82 -1.48 -14.95 -4.17
N GLU A 83 -1.00 -16.13 -4.56
CA GLU A 83 -0.09 -16.31 -5.71
C GLU A 83 1.16 -15.41 -5.66
N GLU A 84 1.82 -15.31 -4.50
CA GLU A 84 3.00 -14.45 -4.30
C GLU A 84 2.75 -12.94 -4.57
N VAL A 85 1.49 -12.49 -4.52
CA VAL A 85 1.10 -11.08 -4.69
C VAL A 85 0.26 -10.65 -3.49
N ILE A 86 0.54 -9.45 -2.98
CA ILE A 86 -0.35 -8.77 -2.04
C ILE A 86 -1.45 -8.08 -2.84
N TRP A 87 -2.69 -8.38 -2.49
CA TRP A 87 -3.91 -7.87 -3.11
C TRP A 87 -4.64 -6.94 -2.15
N GLY A 88 -5.21 -5.86 -2.67
CA GLY A 88 -6.30 -5.16 -2.01
C GLY A 88 -7.61 -5.87 -2.39
N VAL A 89 -8.40 -6.24 -1.39
CA VAL A 89 -9.59 -7.07 -1.55
C VAL A 89 -10.78 -6.42 -0.86
N PHE A 90 -11.89 -6.36 -1.58
CA PHE A 90 -13.22 -6.14 -1.02
C PHE A 90 -14.07 -7.35 -1.32
N GLN A 91 -14.71 -7.92 -0.30
CA GLN A 91 -15.62 -9.05 -0.45
C GLN A 91 -16.94 -8.71 0.23
N TYR A 92 -18.05 -8.82 -0.52
CA TYR A 92 -19.35 -8.41 -0.01
C TYR A 92 -20.49 -9.25 -0.60
N ARG A 93 -21.57 -9.41 0.16
CA ARG A 93 -22.79 -10.10 -0.31
C ARG A 93 -23.58 -9.17 -1.22
N VAL A 94 -23.81 -9.63 -2.44
CA VAL A 94 -24.44 -8.84 -3.51
C VAL A 94 -25.85 -8.35 -3.13
N GLU A 95 -26.59 -9.13 -2.34
CA GLU A 95 -27.94 -8.81 -1.85
C GLU A 95 -28.00 -7.55 -0.97
N ASN A 96 -26.94 -7.29 -0.19
CA ASN A 96 -26.85 -6.15 0.73
C ASN A 96 -26.01 -5.01 0.18
N LEU A 97 -25.34 -5.22 -0.96
CA LEU A 97 -24.48 -4.21 -1.57
C LEU A 97 -25.36 -3.14 -2.22
N ASP A 98 -25.23 -1.92 -1.74
CA ASP A 98 -25.75 -0.74 -2.42
C ASP A 98 -24.68 -0.08 -3.31
N ARG A 99 -25.09 0.95 -4.05
CA ARG A 99 -24.21 1.63 -4.99
C ARG A 99 -23.14 2.47 -4.27
N GLU A 100 -23.49 3.07 -3.14
CA GLU A 100 -22.58 3.96 -2.40
C GLU A 100 -21.44 3.15 -1.77
N ASP A 101 -21.76 2.03 -1.13
CA ASP A 101 -20.79 1.08 -0.58
C ASP A 101 -19.86 0.53 -1.68
N PHE A 102 -20.42 0.21 -2.85
CA PHE A 102 -19.65 -0.28 -3.99
C PHE A 102 -18.67 0.77 -4.52
N GLU A 103 -19.14 2.00 -4.74
CA GLU A 103 -18.30 3.10 -5.22
C GLU A 103 -17.23 3.50 -4.17
N GLY A 104 -17.61 3.51 -2.89
CA GLY A 104 -16.70 3.73 -1.78
C GLY A 104 -15.61 2.68 -1.68
N ALA A 105 -15.96 1.39 -1.82
CA ALA A 105 -14.99 0.30 -1.84
C ALA A 105 -14.01 0.43 -3.01
N ILE A 106 -14.48 0.79 -4.21
CA ILE A 106 -13.59 1.03 -5.36
C ILE A 106 -12.64 2.19 -5.09
N ALA A 107 -13.12 3.30 -4.55
CA ALA A 107 -12.28 4.44 -4.22
C ALA A 107 -11.19 4.06 -3.20
N GLN A 108 -11.54 3.27 -2.18
CA GLN A 108 -10.57 2.75 -1.20
C GLN A 108 -9.54 1.82 -1.84
N LEU A 109 -9.97 0.89 -2.71
CA LEU A 109 -9.05 -0.01 -3.43
C LEU A 109 -8.07 0.76 -4.33
N ILE A 110 -8.56 1.77 -5.06
CA ILE A 110 -7.71 2.66 -5.86
C ILE A 110 -6.70 3.38 -4.97
N SER A 111 -7.13 3.87 -3.81
CA SER A 111 -6.22 4.53 -2.85
C SER A 111 -5.13 3.56 -2.38
N LEU A 112 -5.48 2.33 -2.00
CA LEU A 112 -4.50 1.32 -1.58
C LEU A 112 -3.52 1.00 -2.71
N HIS A 113 -4.00 0.81 -3.93
CA HIS A 113 -3.17 0.56 -5.11
C HIS A 113 -2.20 1.71 -5.39
N LYS A 114 -2.67 2.96 -5.31
CA LYS A 114 -1.81 4.15 -5.52
C LYS A 114 -0.76 4.31 -4.42
N SER A 115 -1.11 3.99 -3.16
CA SER A 115 -0.17 4.07 -2.04
C SER A 115 0.87 2.95 -2.07
N GLY A 116 0.51 1.77 -2.59
CA GLY A 116 1.41 0.63 -2.67
C GLY A 116 1.94 0.23 -1.28
N LEU A 117 3.25 0.02 -1.18
CA LEU A 117 3.94 -0.26 0.08
C LEU A 117 4.49 0.99 0.79
N SER A 118 4.32 2.17 0.21
CA SER A 118 4.91 3.42 0.69
C SER A 118 4.59 3.73 2.16
N PRO A 119 3.34 3.57 2.65
CA PRO A 119 3.03 3.84 4.05
C PRO A 119 3.82 2.95 5.02
N PHE A 120 3.98 1.66 4.68
CA PHE A 120 4.70 0.71 5.53
C PHE A 120 6.21 0.95 5.51
N PHE A 121 6.75 1.32 4.35
CA PHE A 121 8.14 1.75 4.24
C PHE A 121 8.39 2.98 5.13
N GLN A 122 7.54 4.01 5.04
CA GLN A 122 7.66 5.21 5.87
C GLN A 122 7.56 4.90 7.36
N GLN A 123 6.64 4.03 7.78
CA GLN A 123 6.52 3.60 9.17
C GLN A 123 7.76 2.84 9.65
N SER A 124 8.31 1.95 8.82
CA SER A 124 9.54 1.20 9.13
C SER A 124 10.73 2.15 9.33
N ILE A 125 10.88 3.13 8.44
CA ILE A 125 11.93 4.17 8.54
C ILE A 125 11.85 4.92 9.86
N GLN A 126 10.64 5.34 10.24
CA GLN A 126 10.43 6.07 11.49
C GLN A 126 10.85 5.24 12.71
N GLY A 127 10.47 3.96 12.75
CA GLY A 127 10.87 3.05 13.82
C GLY A 127 12.40 2.88 13.89
N GLN A 128 13.04 2.70 12.75
CA GLN A 128 14.50 2.57 12.66
C GLN A 128 15.22 3.85 13.12
N LEU A 129 14.76 5.01 12.67
CA LEU A 129 15.32 6.30 13.07
C LEU A 129 15.23 6.51 14.57
N ARG A 130 14.08 6.19 15.19
CA ARG A 130 13.93 6.24 16.66
C ARG A 130 14.93 5.33 17.36
N GLN A 131 15.14 4.10 16.87
CA GLN A 131 16.15 3.20 17.44
C GLN A 131 17.58 3.74 17.31
N ILE A 132 17.92 4.36 16.17
CA ILE A 132 19.23 5.00 15.97
C ILE A 132 19.42 6.13 16.99
N VAL A 133 18.42 7.01 17.16
CA VAL A 133 18.47 8.12 18.13
C VAL A 133 18.64 7.58 19.54
N TYR A 134 17.85 6.58 19.92
CA TYR A 134 17.92 5.95 21.24
C TYR A 134 19.30 5.34 21.52
N ALA A 135 19.84 4.55 20.58
CA ALA A 135 21.15 3.92 20.71
C ALA A 135 22.29 4.96 20.76
N ALA A 136 22.21 6.02 19.94
CA ALA A 136 23.18 7.09 19.90
C ALA A 136 23.22 7.88 21.23
N LYS A 137 22.06 8.21 21.80
CA LYS A 137 21.95 8.87 23.12
C LYS A 137 22.52 8.00 24.24
N LEU A 138 22.22 6.70 24.25
CA LEU A 138 22.80 5.76 25.23
C LEU A 138 24.33 5.67 25.14
N GLN A 139 24.89 5.81 23.94
CA GLN A 139 26.33 5.81 23.71
C GLN A 139 26.98 7.18 23.94
N GLY A 140 26.22 8.20 24.34
CA GLY A 140 26.71 9.57 24.53
C GLY A 140 27.13 10.27 23.23
N GLN A 141 26.63 9.81 22.07
CA GLN A 141 26.89 10.46 20.79
C GLN A 141 26.12 11.78 20.67
N THR A 142 26.64 12.70 19.86
CA THR A 142 25.96 13.95 19.52
C THR A 142 25.05 13.76 18.32
N LEU A 143 24.10 14.69 18.15
CA LEU A 143 23.26 14.77 16.96
C LEU A 143 24.10 14.84 15.68
N GLU A 144 25.14 15.69 15.67
CA GLU A 144 26.03 15.85 14.51
C GLU A 144 26.77 14.57 14.14
N ALA A 145 27.29 13.84 15.14
CA ALA A 145 27.94 12.54 14.91
C ALA A 145 26.95 11.51 14.35
N THR A 146 25.71 11.52 14.84
CA THR A 146 24.65 10.61 14.36
C THR A 146 24.22 10.95 12.93
N LEU A 147 24.07 12.24 12.60
CA LEU A 147 23.73 12.72 11.25
C LEU A 147 24.82 12.37 10.21
N GLN A 148 26.09 12.38 10.60
CA GLN A 148 27.20 11.94 9.74
C GLN A 148 27.14 10.44 9.45
N ASN A 149 26.65 9.64 10.40
CA ASN A 149 26.53 8.19 10.23
C ASN A 149 25.33 7.77 9.36
N ILE A 150 24.34 8.65 9.10
CA ILE A 150 23.18 8.35 8.24
C ILE A 150 23.60 7.92 6.84
N GLU A 151 24.57 8.63 6.24
CA GLU A 151 25.04 8.31 4.89
C GLU A 151 25.67 6.92 4.82
N ARG A 152 26.35 6.52 5.89
CA ARG A 152 26.91 5.18 6.05
C ARG A 152 25.80 4.13 6.19
N PHE A 153 24.80 4.37 7.06
CA PHE A 153 23.66 3.45 7.21
C PHE A 153 22.89 3.27 5.90
N TYR A 154 22.74 4.36 5.13
CA TYR A 154 22.16 4.29 3.79
C TYR A 154 23.00 3.43 2.83
N ALA A 155 24.32 3.63 2.80
CA ALA A 155 25.23 2.86 1.96
C ALA A 155 25.32 1.37 2.35
N GLU A 156 25.07 1.05 3.62
CA GLU A 156 25.05 -0.34 4.14
C GLU A 156 23.72 -1.05 3.85
N GLY A 157 22.76 -0.41 3.18
CA GLY A 157 21.45 -0.99 2.89
C GLY A 157 20.57 -1.17 4.12
N VAL A 158 20.98 -0.60 5.26
CA VAL A 158 20.23 -0.62 6.53
C VAL A 158 18.89 0.13 6.37
N MET A 159 18.78 1.00 5.36
CA MET A 159 17.69 1.96 5.16
C MET A 159 16.72 1.57 4.01
N GLY A 160 16.87 0.39 3.40
CA GLY A 160 16.07 -0.07 2.25
C GLY A 160 16.85 -0.17 0.94
N ASP A 161 16.27 -0.83 -0.07
CA ASP A 161 16.97 -1.24 -1.30
C ASP A 161 17.48 -0.06 -2.17
N MET A 162 18.66 -0.27 -2.77
CA MET A 162 19.60 0.73 -3.27
C MET A 162 19.55 0.93 -4.79
N GLN A 163 18.36 1.08 -5.38
CA GLN A 163 18.22 1.32 -6.83
C GLN A 163 17.52 2.64 -7.18
N GLN A 164 17.75 3.70 -6.40
CA GLN A 164 17.25 5.04 -6.76
C GLN A 164 18.32 5.88 -7.49
N PRO A 165 17.94 6.67 -8.51
CA PRO A 165 18.81 7.66 -9.15
C PRO A 165 19.45 8.62 -8.14
N ALA A 166 20.65 9.13 -8.44
CA ALA A 166 21.42 9.98 -7.53
C ALA A 166 20.67 11.24 -7.03
N ALA A 167 19.76 11.81 -7.85
CA ALA A 167 18.95 12.96 -7.47
C ALA A 167 17.86 12.62 -6.43
N GLU A 168 17.27 11.42 -6.50
CA GLU A 168 16.29 10.94 -5.52
C GLU A 168 16.97 10.58 -4.19
N ARG A 169 18.21 10.07 -4.26
CA ARG A 169 19.04 9.79 -3.08
C ARG A 169 19.29 11.02 -2.20
N GLU A 170 19.63 12.17 -2.79
CA GLU A 170 19.88 13.40 -2.01
C GLU A 170 18.62 13.89 -1.31
N GLN A 171 17.47 13.88 -2.00
CA GLN A 171 16.19 14.25 -1.42
C GLN A 171 15.78 13.30 -0.29
N PHE A 172 16.02 12.01 -0.49
CA PHE A 172 15.76 10.98 0.52
C PHE A 172 16.62 11.18 1.77
N ILE A 173 17.94 11.37 1.61
CA ILE A 173 18.85 11.64 2.73
C ILE A 173 18.47 12.94 3.46
N ALA A 174 18.07 13.99 2.74
CA ALA A 174 17.62 15.24 3.34
C ALA A 174 16.36 15.04 4.19
N ALA A 175 15.36 14.29 3.70
CA ALA A 175 14.15 13.97 4.45
C ALA A 175 14.46 13.18 5.73
N TRP A 176 15.40 12.23 5.64
CA TRP A 176 15.85 11.45 6.80
C TRP A 176 16.58 12.29 7.84
N ARG A 177 17.45 13.21 7.41
CA ARG A 177 18.12 14.14 8.33
C ARG A 177 17.12 14.99 9.10
N ALA A 178 16.12 15.53 8.40
CA ALA A 178 15.05 16.30 9.04
C ALA A 178 14.24 15.46 10.05
N GLN A 179 13.92 14.21 9.71
CA GLN A 179 13.23 13.29 10.62
C GLN A 179 14.09 12.93 11.84
N LEU A 180 15.38 12.65 11.65
CA LEU A 180 16.29 12.33 12.75
C LEU A 180 16.43 13.52 13.71
N GLN A 181 16.61 14.73 13.18
CA GLN A 181 16.65 15.95 13.99
C GLN A 181 15.38 16.10 14.84
N ARG A 182 14.21 15.92 14.23
CA ARG A 182 12.93 15.95 14.95
C ARG A 182 12.86 14.92 16.07
N PHE A 183 13.21 13.66 15.80
CA PHE A 183 13.21 12.61 16.82
C PHE A 183 14.26 12.83 17.92
N TRP A 184 15.37 13.49 17.61
CA TRP A 184 16.38 13.85 18.60
C TRP A 184 15.86 14.83 19.65
N GLU A 185 14.95 15.72 19.27
CA GLU A 185 14.29 16.68 20.17
C GLU A 185 13.11 16.06 20.94
N GLU A 186 12.44 15.06 20.36
CA GLU A 186 11.28 14.38 20.96
C GLU A 186 11.66 13.36 22.05
N GLU A 187 12.79 12.66 21.90
CA GLU A 187 13.29 11.62 22.82
C GLU A 187 14.24 12.18 23.91
#